data_AF-A0A3N5KHM6-F1
#
_entry.id   AF-A0A3N5KHM6-F1
#
_cell.length_a   1.000
_cell.length_b   1.000
_cell.length_c   1.000
_cell.angle_alpha   90.00
_cell.angle_beta   90.00
_cell.angle_gamma   90.00
#
_symmetry.space_group_name_H-M   'P 1'
#
loop_
_entity.id
_entity.type
_entity.pdbx_description
1 polymer ?
#
loop_
_entity_poly.entity_id
_entity_poly.type
_entity_poly.pdbx_seq_one_letter_code
_entity_poly.pdbx_strand_id
1 'polypeptide(L)' 'NAHHPAHRPEGVRLGIEVDDAQALHDRVKEHGIAIVEAIGDRAWGHRSFTIDDPNGLPLTFFHVLR' A
#
# COMPACT_ATOMS: atom_id res chain seq x y z
N ASN A 1 -19.45 -23.40 -1.08
CA ASN A 1 -19.50 -21.93 -0.92
C ASN A 1 -19.16 -21.28 -2.24
N ALA A 2 -20.11 -20.55 -2.83
CA ALA A 2 -19.84 -19.75 -4.03
C ALA A 2 -19.31 -18.39 -3.56
N HIS A 3 -18.08 -18.04 -3.95
CA HIS A 3 -17.55 -16.69 -3.74
C HIS A 3 -18.27 -15.72 -4.69
N HIS A 4 -18.61 -14.52 -4.20
CA HIS A 4 -19.02 -13.44 -5.09
C HIS A 4 -17.86 -13.09 -6.04
N PRO A 5 -18.15 -12.76 -7.31
CA PRO A 5 -17.11 -12.33 -8.24
C PRO A 5 -16.40 -11.08 -7.70
N ALA A 6 -15.08 -11.04 -7.85
CA ALA A 6 -14.31 -9.86 -7.48
C ALA A 6 -14.61 -8.71 -8.45
N HIS A 7 -14.83 -7.53 -7.90
CA HIS A 7 -14.97 -6.29 -8.66
C HIS A 7 -13.93 -5.30 -8.18
N ARG A 8 -13.42 -4.46 -9.10
CA ARG A 8 -12.54 -3.36 -8.73
C ARG A 8 -13.31 -2.43 -7.79
N PRO A 9 -12.81 -2.16 -6.57
CA PRO A 9 -13.45 -1.20 -5.68
C PRO A 9 -13.28 0.22 -6.23
N GLU A 10 -14.34 1.02 -6.16
CA GLU A 10 -14.36 2.41 -6.60
C GLU A 10 -14.50 3.34 -5.39
N GLY A 11 -13.71 4.42 -5.37
CA GLY A 11 -13.78 5.45 -4.32
C GLY A 11 -13.19 5.06 -2.95
N VAL A 12 -12.52 3.90 -2.84
CA VAL A 12 -11.93 3.40 -1.59
C VAL A 12 -10.42 3.23 -1.73
N ARG A 13 -9.69 3.59 -0.66
CA ARG A 13 -8.27 3.31 -0.44
C ARG A 13 -8.11 2.75 0.97
N LEU A 14 -7.24 1.77 1.15
CA LEU A 14 -6.92 1.24 2.47
C LEU A 14 -5.56 1.77 2.95
N GLY A 15 -5.55 2.42 4.10
CA GLY A 15 -4.32 2.77 4.83
C GLY A 15 -3.99 1.70 5.87
N ILE A 16 -2.77 1.20 5.86
CA ILE A 16 -2.30 0.15 6.77
C ILE A 16 -1.05 0.67 7.49
N GLU A 17 -1.14 0.79 8.81
CA GLU A 17 0.02 1.12 9.63
C GLU A 17 0.94 -0.09 9.76
N VAL A 18 2.24 0.14 9.63
CA VAL A 18 3.29 -0.88 9.74
C VAL A 18 4.42 -0.34 10.61
N ASP A 19 5.23 -1.24 11.19
CA ASP A 19 6.38 -0.81 12.01
C ASP A 19 7.43 -0.09 11.17
N ASP A 20 7.76 -0.63 9.98
CA ASP A 20 8.76 -0.07 9.07
C ASP A 20 8.28 -0.10 7.60
N ALA A 21 7.82 1.06 7.10
CA ALA A 21 7.40 1.24 5.73
C ALA A 21 8.56 1.11 4.73
N GLN A 22 9.80 1.43 5.11
CA GLN A 22 10.98 1.28 4.25
C GLN A 22 11.33 -0.19 4.06
N ALA A 23 11.42 -0.95 5.15
CA ALA A 23 11.69 -2.38 5.09
C ALA A 23 10.62 -3.14 4.28
N LEU A 24 9.34 -2.78 4.45
CA LEU A 24 8.27 -3.39 3.67
C LEU A 24 8.33 -2.99 2.19
N HIS A 25 8.60 -1.72 1.88
CA HIS A 25 8.79 -1.26 0.50
C HIS A 25 9.89 -2.03 -0.21
N ASP A 26 11.04 -2.23 0.45
CA ASP A 26 12.17 -2.92 -0.16
C ASP A 26 11.84 -4.39 -0.42
N ARG A 27 11.17 -5.06 0.53
CA ARG A 27 10.63 -6.41 0.32
C ARG A 27 9.63 -6.48 -0.83
N VAL A 28 8.71 -5.51 -0.94
CA VAL A 28 7.73 -5.43 -2.04
C VAL A 28 8.45 -5.31 -3.39
N LYS A 29 9.47 -4.46 -3.47
CA LYS A 29 10.28 -4.26 -4.67
C LYS A 29 11.08 -5.51 -5.05
N GLU A 30 11.67 -6.21 -4.08
CA GLU A 30 12.39 -7.48 -4.29
C GLU A 30 11.49 -8.57 -4.90
N HIS A 31 10.19 -8.54 -4.57
CA HIS A 31 9.20 -9.48 -5.12
C HIS A 31 8.62 -9.02 -6.47
N GLY A 32 9.12 -7.92 -7.06
CA GLY A 32 8.67 -7.42 -8.35
C GLY A 32 7.25 -6.85 -8.34
N ILE A 33 6.73 -6.50 -7.16
CA ILE A 33 5.39 -5.91 -7.03
C ILE A 33 5.46 -4.45 -7.46
N ALA A 34 4.51 -4.04 -8.32
CA ALA A 34 4.44 -2.67 -8.82
C ALA A 34 4.06 -1.69 -7.71
N ILE A 35 4.87 -0.65 -7.53
CA ILE A 35 4.62 0.46 -6.62
C ILE A 35 3.98 1.58 -7.43
N VAL A 36 2.73 1.92 -7.09
CA VAL A 36 1.95 2.96 -7.80
C VAL A 36 2.19 4.36 -7.22
N GLU A 37 2.64 4.42 -5.97
CA GLU A 37 3.12 5.66 -5.36
C GLU A 37 4.42 5.39 -4.61
N ALA A 38 5.49 6.05 -5.03
CA ALA A 38 6.82 5.86 -4.48
C ALA A 38 6.86 6.15 -2.97
N ILE A 39 7.79 5.47 -2.28
CA ILE A 39 8.05 5.73 -0.87
C ILE A 39 8.56 7.15 -0.65
N GLY A 40 8.05 7.80 0.39
CA GLY A 40 8.52 9.13 0.78
C GLY A 40 7.83 9.65 2.03
N ASP A 41 8.39 10.73 2.55
CA ASP A 41 7.89 11.44 3.72
C ASP A 41 6.76 12.39 3.31
N ARG A 42 5.70 12.41 4.11
CA ARG A 42 4.49 13.21 3.88
C ARG A 42 4.48 14.39 4.84
N ALA A 43 3.87 15.50 4.40
CA ALA A 43 3.82 16.75 5.17
C ALA A 43 3.18 16.62 6.57
N TRP A 44 2.37 15.58 6.77
CA TRP A 44 1.72 15.26 8.05
C TRP A 44 2.50 14.23 8.89
N GLY A 45 3.78 13.98 8.58
CA GLY A 45 4.66 13.17 9.42
C GLY A 45 4.56 11.66 9.22
N HIS A 46 4.14 11.19 8.05
CA HIS A 46 4.18 9.76 7.71
C HIS A 46 5.30 9.49 6.72
N ARG A 47 5.93 8.31 6.76
CA ARG A 47 6.59 7.74 5.58
C ARG A 47 5.70 6.66 5.01
N SER A 48 5.41 6.74 3.71
CA SER A 48 4.45 5.83 3.08
C SER A 48 4.72 5.58 1.61
N PHE A 49 4.24 4.44 1.11
CA PHE A 49 4.16 4.06 -0.30
C PHE A 49 2.83 3.37 -0.60
N THR A 50 2.45 3.27 -1.87
CA THR A 50 1.20 2.62 -2.29
C THR A 50 1.46 1.54 -3.35
N ILE A 51 0.76 0.41 -3.25
CA ILE A 51 0.61 -0.61 -4.29
C ILE A 51 -0.88 -0.79 -4.65
N ASP A 52 -1.16 -1.44 -5.76
CA ASP A 52 -2.49 -2.00 -6.02
C ASP A 52 -2.50 -3.50 -5.70
N ASP A 53 -3.58 -3.97 -5.07
CA ASP A 53 -3.86 -5.41 -5.00
C ASP A 53 -4.24 -5.96 -6.39
N PRO A 54 -4.36 -7.29 -6.57
CA PRO A 54 -4.75 -7.88 -7.85
C PRO A 54 -6.12 -7.42 -8.39
N ASN A 55 -6.99 -6.88 -7.55
CA ASN A 55 -8.31 -6.36 -7.93
C ASN A 55 -8.29 -4.85 -8.22
N GLY A 56 -7.15 -4.19 -8.04
CA GLY A 56 -6.98 -2.75 -8.24
C GLY A 56 -7.39 -1.88 -7.06
N LEU A 57 -7.45 -2.43 -5.84
CA LEU A 57 -7.61 -1.67 -4.60
C LEU A 57 -6.28 -1.03 -4.19
N PRO A 58 -6.19 0.30 -4.03
CA PRO A 58 -4.99 0.96 -3.54
C PRO A 58 -4.75 0.63 -2.06
N LEU A 59 -3.59 0.06 -1.77
CA LEU A 59 -3.09 -0.24 -0.43
C LEU A 59 -1.92 0.69 -0.11
N THR A 60 -2.11 1.59 0.85
CA THR A 60 -1.07 2.51 1.33
C THR A 60 -0.52 2.02 2.65
N PHE A 61 0.76 1.65 2.67
CA PHE A 61 1.46 1.27 3.89
C PHE A 61 2.17 2.49 4.44
N PHE A 62 2.04 2.74 5.74
CA PHE A 62 2.66 3.90 6.38
C PHE A 62 3.21 3.59 7.76
N HIS A 63 4.21 4.36 8.19
CA HIS A 63 4.55 4.52 9.60
C HIS A 63 4.61 6.00 9.97
N VAL A 64 4.42 6.30 11.25
CA VAL A 64 4.55 7.66 11.79
C VAL A 64 6.03 7.95 12.05
N LEU A 65 6.52 9.05 11.48
CA LEU A 65 7.84 9.59 11.75
C LEU A 65 7.84 10.18 13.16
N ARG A 66 8.70 9.65 14.04
CA ARG A 66 8.89 10.15 15.41
C ARG A 66 10.19 10.93 15.53
#